data_AF-A0A9Q0HMF4-F1
#
_entry.id   AF-A0A9Q0HMF4-F1
#
_cell.length_a   1.000
_cell.length_b   1.000
_cell.length_c   1.000
_cell.angle_alpha   90.00
_cell.angle_beta   90.00
_cell.angle_gamma   90.00
#
_symmetry.space_group_name_H-M   'P 1'
#
loop_
_entity.id
_entity.type
_entity.pdbx_description
1 polymer ?
#
loop_
_entity_poly.entity_id
_entity_poly.type
_entity_poly.pdbx_seq_one_letter_code
_entity_poly.pdbx_strand_id
1 'polypeptide(L)'
;MKRFGSKKSHSWWWDSHINPKNSRWLDENLQEMDKQVKEMLNLIEEEGDSFAKKAEMYYERRPQLVTHVENFYRMYRALAERYDQVTGELRKHIPVQLQSQHDSPDKSDSSHGSDSTSPEKTPRQRKSSRASGFDFFLGSDVSKKGSSDGSESESESESDSGSDSDKNENGMSIGFELNERILELEKELKEAQDKIKLLDEEKIKHGNEDSNCKKSEALEAELLASRHEMECLRGAMEVANEKFEAEFSSRDSEIVKLKEDFESASRGFLEEKSSLEAKILGMQGSADELRVEMEKIRQEKMVLESRVLELEQVISDLKASARISDENFSKEKCNFDSKIMELATVNANLEAKIKQLELHANDTEIQVSQLNETMATLNKELNVCANEVLTLNAQLDMRAKEILTLSSQLDMRSDEILALNSQLELHAGEKKFIEEKVKNMEVHLHELHLEHMKLITEIEAVKREAGNFKERVKELEKEVERQNMVISENAEGKREAIRQLCMSVEYYRDGYCQLRELIKEHKRHFVMVN
;
A
#
# COMPACT_ATOMS: atom_id res chain seq x y z
N MET A 1 11.85 -11.90 38.22
CA MET A 1 11.23 -10.58 38.50
C MET A 1 9.81 -10.53 37.94
N LYS A 2 8.87 -9.86 38.62
CA LYS A 2 7.49 -9.66 38.13
C LYS A 2 7.47 -8.55 37.07
N ARG A 3 6.78 -8.76 35.94
CA ARG A 3 6.49 -7.69 34.97
C ARG A 3 5.28 -6.89 35.48
N PHE A 4 5.45 -5.58 35.69
CA PHE A 4 4.33 -4.70 36.03
C PHE A 4 3.47 -4.42 34.79
N GLY A 5 2.17 -4.65 34.91
CA GLY A 5 1.21 -4.26 33.89
C GLY A 5 0.91 -2.76 33.97
N SER A 6 1.11 -2.04 32.86
CA SER A 6 0.70 -0.64 32.72
C SER A 6 -0.82 -0.52 32.77
N LYS A 7 -1.36 0.10 33.83
CA LYS A 7 -2.76 0.53 33.88
C LYS A 7 -2.98 1.67 32.88
N LYS A 8 -3.54 1.38 31.70
CA LYS A 8 -4.08 2.42 30.82
C LYS A 8 -5.46 2.85 31.33
N SER A 9 -5.63 4.12 31.64
CA SER A 9 -6.92 4.74 31.90
C SER A 9 -7.69 4.93 30.58
N HIS A 10 -8.31 3.86 30.09
CA HIS A 10 -9.28 3.93 28.99
C HIS A 10 -10.73 4.00 29.54
N SER A 11 -11.53 4.80 28.86
CA SER A 11 -12.94 5.11 29.10
C SER A 11 -13.79 3.95 29.63
N TRP A 12 -14.29 4.10 30.86
CA TRP A 12 -15.04 3.07 31.62
C TRP A 12 -16.25 2.45 30.89
N TRP A 13 -16.86 3.17 29.94
CA TRP A 13 -18.03 2.68 29.20
C TRP A 13 -17.67 1.75 28.03
N TRP A 14 -16.56 2.01 27.34
CA TRP A 14 -16.04 1.11 26.30
C TRP A 14 -15.49 -0.20 26.90
N ASP A 15 -14.77 -0.08 28.03
CA ASP A 15 -14.12 -1.22 28.70
C ASP A 15 -15.14 -2.24 29.28
N SER A 16 -16.37 -1.80 29.55
CA SER A 16 -17.43 -2.65 30.10
C SER A 16 -18.17 -3.48 29.05
N HIS A 17 -18.35 -2.98 27.82
CA HIS A 17 -19.24 -3.58 26.82
C HIS A 17 -18.54 -4.10 25.55
N ILE A 18 -17.36 -3.59 25.20
CA ILE A 18 -16.61 -4.01 24.00
C ILE A 18 -15.15 -4.30 24.36
N ASN A 19 -14.96 -5.13 25.40
CA ASN A 19 -13.67 -5.72 25.73
C ASN A 19 -13.73 -7.24 25.43
N PRO A 20 -12.76 -7.84 24.71
CA PRO A 20 -12.72 -9.28 24.48
C PRO A 20 -12.77 -10.12 25.76
N LYS A 21 -12.40 -9.54 26.92
CA LYS A 21 -12.53 -10.21 28.23
C LYS A 21 -13.96 -10.40 28.74
N ASN A 22 -14.94 -9.68 28.18
CA ASN A 22 -16.33 -9.68 28.67
C ASN A 22 -17.33 -10.25 27.63
N SER A 23 -17.00 -10.21 26.34
CA SER A 23 -17.85 -10.76 25.27
C SER A 23 -17.25 -12.06 24.72
N ARG A 24 -17.77 -13.21 25.16
CA ARG A 24 -17.33 -14.54 24.69
C ARG A 24 -17.39 -14.67 23.17
N TRP A 25 -18.46 -14.16 22.55
CA TRP A 25 -18.63 -14.20 21.09
C TRP A 25 -17.54 -13.41 20.34
N LEU A 26 -17.05 -12.30 20.91
CA LEU A 26 -15.98 -11.52 20.30
C LEU A 26 -14.63 -12.26 20.39
N ASP A 27 -14.33 -12.87 21.54
CA ASP A 27 -13.12 -13.67 21.74
C ASP A 27 -13.13 -14.94 20.87
N GLU A 28 -14.25 -15.67 20.82
CA GLU A 28 -14.46 -16.82 19.94
C GLU A 28 -14.32 -16.45 18.45
N ASN A 29 -14.88 -15.31 18.03
CA ASN A 29 -14.78 -14.83 16.64
C ASN A 29 -13.35 -14.39 16.28
N LEU A 30 -12.65 -13.68 17.19
CA LEU A 30 -11.24 -13.32 17.02
C LEU A 30 -10.33 -14.57 16.96
N GLN A 31 -10.57 -15.57 17.80
CA GLN A 31 -9.83 -16.83 17.80
C GLN A 31 -10.07 -17.64 16.52
N GLU A 32 -11.31 -17.72 16.03
CA GLU A 32 -11.59 -18.41 14.76
C GLU A 32 -11.05 -17.61 13.56
N MET A 33 -11.06 -16.27 13.58
CA MET A 33 -10.40 -15.44 12.55
C MET A 33 -8.87 -15.67 12.54
N ASP A 34 -8.22 -15.70 13.70
CA ASP A 34 -6.79 -15.97 13.84
C ASP A 34 -6.44 -17.41 13.40
N LYS A 35 -7.33 -18.38 13.67
CA LYS A 35 -7.24 -19.75 13.15
C LYS A 35 -7.38 -19.81 11.63
N GLN A 36 -8.37 -19.13 11.04
CA GLN A 36 -8.49 -19.03 9.58
C GLN A 36 -7.27 -18.36 8.94
N VAL A 37 -6.69 -17.33 9.56
CA VAL A 37 -5.44 -16.69 9.09
C VAL A 37 -4.25 -17.65 9.14
N LYS A 38 -4.11 -18.46 10.19
CA LYS A 38 -3.07 -19.50 10.28
C LYS A 38 -3.26 -20.61 9.25
N GLU A 39 -4.50 -21.03 8.99
CA GLU A 39 -4.82 -21.99 7.93
C GLU A 39 -4.48 -21.43 6.53
N MET A 40 -4.78 -20.15 6.27
CA MET A 40 -4.37 -19.47 5.03
C MET A 40 -2.84 -19.37 4.89
N LEU A 41 -2.12 -19.02 5.97
CA LEU A 41 -0.66 -18.95 5.95
C LEU A 41 -0.04 -20.33 5.69
N ASN A 42 -0.52 -21.40 6.33
CA ASN A 42 -0.06 -22.77 6.08
C ASN A 42 -0.30 -23.25 4.63
N LEU A 43 -1.32 -22.73 3.93
CA LEU A 43 -1.52 -23.04 2.51
C LEU A 43 -0.51 -22.32 1.60
N ILE A 44 0.05 -21.21 2.06
CA ILE A 44 1.04 -20.37 1.36
C ILE A 44 2.48 -20.80 1.69
N GLU A 45 2.75 -21.21 2.94
CA GLU A 45 4.06 -21.64 3.44
C GLU A 45 4.41 -23.07 2.98
N GLU A 46 5.10 -23.15 1.82
CA GLU A 46 6.10 -24.18 1.46
C GLU A 46 5.62 -25.68 1.41
N GLU A 47 6.42 -26.68 0.99
CA GLU A 47 7.66 -26.71 0.19
C GLU A 47 7.38 -27.36 -1.19
N GLY A 48 8.22 -27.07 -2.18
CA GLY A 48 8.19 -27.76 -3.46
C GLY A 48 9.57 -27.79 -4.10
N ASP A 49 10.32 -28.87 -3.88
CA ASP A 49 11.73 -29.06 -4.31
C ASP A 49 11.97 -28.91 -5.82
N SER A 50 10.90 -28.88 -6.62
CA SER A 50 10.94 -28.69 -8.06
C SER A 50 9.77 -27.83 -8.54
N PHE A 51 10.03 -27.02 -9.56
CA PHE A 51 9.09 -26.04 -10.12
C PHE A 51 7.75 -26.65 -10.56
N ALA A 52 7.78 -27.84 -11.18
CA ALA A 52 6.57 -28.54 -11.61
C ALA A 52 5.66 -28.89 -10.42
N LYS A 53 6.25 -29.41 -9.33
CA LYS A 53 5.55 -29.74 -8.08
C LYS A 53 5.00 -28.47 -7.41
N LYS A 54 5.73 -27.36 -7.46
CA LYS A 54 5.25 -26.06 -6.96
C LYS A 54 4.04 -25.53 -7.75
N ALA A 55 4.01 -25.74 -9.08
CA ALA A 55 2.87 -25.36 -9.91
C ALA A 55 1.64 -26.25 -9.67
N GLU A 56 1.83 -27.57 -9.58
CA GLU A 56 0.79 -28.55 -9.26
C GLU A 56 0.13 -28.25 -7.90
N MET A 57 0.94 -28.14 -6.83
CA MET A 57 0.48 -27.78 -5.49
C MET A 57 -0.21 -26.41 -5.44
N TYR A 58 0.19 -25.44 -6.28
CA TYR A 58 -0.49 -24.15 -6.37
C TYR A 58 -1.92 -24.28 -6.90
N TYR A 59 -2.15 -25.05 -7.97
CA TYR A 59 -3.51 -25.24 -8.51
C TYR A 59 -4.41 -26.06 -7.57
N GLU A 60 -3.85 -26.98 -6.79
CA GLU A 60 -4.60 -27.74 -5.77
C GLU A 60 -4.93 -26.91 -4.51
N ARG A 61 -3.96 -26.14 -3.98
CA ARG A 61 -4.16 -25.33 -2.76
C ARG A 61 -4.97 -24.05 -3.02
N ARG A 62 -4.95 -23.49 -4.23
CA ARG A 62 -5.67 -22.25 -4.60
C ARG A 62 -7.17 -22.26 -4.28
N PRO A 63 -8.00 -23.28 -4.62
CA PRO A 63 -9.42 -23.29 -4.25
C PRO A 63 -9.64 -23.33 -2.73
N GLN A 64 -8.79 -24.04 -1.98
CA GLN A 64 -8.85 -24.08 -0.52
C GLN A 64 -8.55 -22.70 0.07
N LEU A 65 -7.48 -22.04 -0.39
CA LEU A 65 -7.10 -20.70 0.03
C LEU A 65 -8.22 -19.68 -0.26
N VAL A 66 -8.87 -19.74 -1.42
CA VAL A 66 -10.04 -18.90 -1.75
C VAL A 66 -11.19 -19.13 -0.76
N THR A 67 -11.48 -20.38 -0.40
CA THR A 67 -12.54 -20.70 0.58
C THR A 67 -12.22 -20.13 1.97
N HIS A 68 -10.97 -20.22 2.44
CA HIS A 68 -10.58 -19.61 3.72
C HIS A 68 -10.66 -18.07 3.68
N VAL A 69 -10.27 -17.42 2.57
CA VAL A 69 -10.42 -15.96 2.38
C VAL A 69 -11.90 -15.54 2.40
N GLU A 70 -12.78 -16.29 1.73
CA GLU A 70 -14.22 -16.04 1.75
C GLU A 70 -14.83 -16.20 3.15
N ASN A 71 -14.42 -17.23 3.90
CA ASN A 71 -14.88 -17.46 5.28
C ASN A 71 -14.40 -16.35 6.22
N PHE A 72 -13.12 -15.96 6.13
CA PHE A 72 -12.56 -14.83 6.88
C PHE A 72 -13.32 -13.54 6.60
N TYR A 73 -13.60 -13.23 5.32
CA TYR A 73 -14.38 -12.03 4.95
C TYR A 73 -15.83 -12.08 5.45
N ARG A 74 -16.49 -13.24 5.45
CA ARG A 74 -17.82 -13.43 6.07
C ARG A 74 -17.80 -13.16 7.57
N MET A 75 -16.78 -13.64 8.28
CA MET A 75 -16.63 -13.43 9.73
C MET A 75 -16.34 -11.96 10.06
N TYR A 76 -15.47 -11.31 9.30
CA TYR A 76 -15.21 -9.88 9.38
C TYR A 76 -16.47 -9.04 9.13
N ARG A 77 -17.27 -9.37 8.09
CA ARG A 77 -18.57 -8.73 7.82
C ARG A 77 -19.52 -8.85 9.00
N ALA A 78 -19.69 -10.05 9.56
CA ALA A 78 -20.56 -10.28 10.71
C ALA A 78 -20.09 -9.51 11.97
N LEU A 79 -18.78 -9.32 12.14
CA LEU A 79 -18.21 -8.51 13.22
C LEU A 79 -18.51 -7.01 13.01
N ALA A 80 -18.33 -6.49 11.80
CA ALA A 80 -18.66 -5.10 11.46
C ALA A 80 -20.17 -4.83 11.64
N GLU A 81 -21.04 -5.73 11.18
CA GLU A 81 -22.49 -5.62 11.35
C GLU A 81 -22.91 -5.57 12.84
N ARG A 82 -22.28 -6.36 13.71
CA ARG A 82 -22.52 -6.26 15.16
C ARG A 82 -21.97 -4.97 15.78
N TYR A 83 -20.83 -4.48 15.31
CA TYR A 83 -20.28 -3.21 15.77
C TYR A 83 -21.21 -2.04 15.40
N ASP A 84 -21.78 -2.05 14.19
CA ASP A 84 -22.78 -1.08 13.75
C ASP A 84 -24.11 -1.22 14.50
N GLN A 85 -24.52 -2.43 14.88
CA GLN A 85 -25.69 -2.64 15.76
C GLN A 85 -25.46 -1.97 17.12
N VAL A 86 -24.35 -2.26 17.81
CA VAL A 86 -24.04 -1.69 19.13
C VAL A 86 -23.85 -0.17 19.06
N THR A 87 -23.14 0.34 18.05
CA THR A 87 -22.89 1.78 17.86
C THR A 87 -24.13 2.53 17.33
N GLY A 88 -25.04 1.82 16.67
CA GLY A 88 -26.33 2.32 16.21
C GLY A 88 -27.37 2.40 17.34
N GLU A 89 -27.42 1.38 18.20
CA GLU A 89 -28.24 1.39 19.43
C GLU A 89 -27.77 2.47 20.40
N LEU A 90 -26.44 2.60 20.60
CA LEU A 90 -25.86 3.69 21.38
C LEU A 90 -26.33 5.07 20.87
N ARG A 91 -26.32 5.30 19.55
CA ARG A 91 -26.80 6.56 18.94
C ARG A 91 -28.31 6.78 19.08
N LYS A 92 -29.12 5.73 19.22
CA LYS A 92 -30.56 5.86 19.52
C LYS A 92 -30.85 6.20 20.99
N HIS A 93 -29.89 5.95 21.90
CA HIS A 93 -30.05 6.20 23.34
C HIS A 93 -29.36 7.48 23.85
N ILE A 94 -28.69 8.24 22.98
CA ILE A 94 -28.20 9.59 23.30
C ILE A 94 -29.36 10.59 23.16
N PRO A 95 -29.74 11.36 24.21
CA PRO A 95 -30.82 12.34 24.12
C PRO A 95 -30.51 13.45 23.11
N VAL A 96 -31.52 13.83 22.31
CA VAL A 96 -31.45 14.72 21.12
C VAL A 96 -31.09 16.19 21.43
N GLN A 97 -30.68 16.53 22.65
CA GLN A 97 -30.58 17.91 23.14
C GLN A 97 -29.25 18.65 22.83
N LEU A 98 -28.32 18.05 22.06
CA LEU A 98 -27.02 18.66 21.75
C LEU A 98 -26.70 18.76 20.24
N GLN A 99 -27.72 18.72 19.38
CA GLN A 99 -27.53 18.72 17.93
C GLN A 99 -28.22 19.91 17.22
N SER A 100 -28.19 21.09 17.86
CA SER A 100 -28.77 22.35 17.35
C SER A 100 -27.79 23.54 17.31
N GLN A 101 -26.48 23.31 17.45
CA GLN A 101 -25.45 24.35 17.35
C GLN A 101 -24.21 23.86 16.58
N HIS A 102 -24.34 23.70 15.27
CA HIS A 102 -23.23 23.99 14.36
C HIS A 102 -23.79 24.23 12.96
N ASP A 103 -23.94 25.51 12.58
CA ASP A 103 -24.38 25.87 11.24
C ASP A 103 -23.76 27.20 10.80
N SER A 104 -23.26 27.23 9.56
CA SER A 104 -22.65 28.34 8.77
C SER A 104 -21.21 28.05 8.26
N PRO A 105 -20.86 28.50 7.05
CA PRO A 105 -21.59 28.21 5.80
C PRO A 105 -20.65 27.96 4.60
N ASP A 106 -20.99 27.03 3.69
CA ASP A 106 -20.69 27.24 2.26
C ASP A 106 -21.65 26.50 1.32
N LYS A 107 -21.65 26.91 0.05
CA LYS A 107 -22.75 26.78 -0.92
C LYS A 107 -22.87 25.41 -1.59
N SER A 108 -24.11 24.95 -1.86
CA SER A 108 -24.72 25.03 -3.22
C SER A 108 -25.99 24.18 -3.42
N ASP A 109 -27.02 24.83 -3.98
CA ASP A 109 -28.03 24.33 -4.95
C ASP A 109 -29.24 23.44 -4.54
N SER A 110 -30.31 23.62 -5.34
CA SER A 110 -31.54 22.81 -5.53
C SER A 110 -32.74 22.88 -4.56
N SER A 111 -33.70 23.73 -4.94
CA SER A 111 -35.10 23.38 -5.31
C SER A 111 -36.14 22.80 -4.31
N HIS A 112 -37.20 23.61 -4.10
CA HIS A 112 -38.65 23.26 -4.02
C HIS A 112 -39.23 22.38 -2.88
N GLY A 113 -40.20 22.98 -2.15
CA GLY A 113 -41.19 22.27 -1.31
C GLY A 113 -42.05 23.22 -0.46
N SER A 114 -43.25 23.55 -0.94
CA SER A 114 -44.28 24.37 -0.23
C SER A 114 -44.83 23.65 1.03
N ASP A 115 -45.61 24.22 1.96
CA ASP A 115 -46.61 25.30 1.83
C ASP A 115 -47.03 25.93 3.18
N SER A 116 -47.71 27.10 3.10
CA SER A 116 -48.69 27.75 4.01
C SER A 116 -48.62 27.56 5.56
N THR A 117 -48.66 28.61 6.39
CA THR A 117 -49.74 29.62 6.49
C THR A 117 -49.31 30.93 7.21
N SER A 118 -50.13 31.97 7.09
CA SER A 118 -49.98 33.35 7.63
C SER A 118 -51.21 33.70 8.49
N PRO A 119 -51.40 34.89 9.12
CA PRO A 119 -50.52 36.04 9.39
C PRO A 119 -50.50 36.44 10.91
N GLU A 120 -49.93 37.61 11.30
CA GLU A 120 -50.72 38.76 11.81
C GLU A 120 -49.90 39.88 12.54
N LYS A 121 -50.01 41.12 12.01
CA LYS A 121 -49.84 42.48 12.63
C LYS A 121 -48.61 42.82 13.51
N THR A 122 -47.73 43.65 12.94
CA THR A 122 -47.13 44.81 13.64
C THR A 122 -48.19 45.90 13.88
N PRO A 123 -48.09 46.82 14.88
CA PRO A 123 -47.36 48.07 14.60
C PRO A 123 -46.74 48.87 15.80
N ARG A 124 -45.63 49.58 15.49
CA ARG A 124 -45.33 50.99 15.87
C ARG A 124 -45.00 51.42 17.34
N GLN A 125 -43.78 51.97 17.45
CA GLN A 125 -43.43 53.36 17.85
C GLN A 125 -43.27 53.81 19.34
N ARG A 126 -42.18 54.57 19.52
CA ARG A 126 -41.96 55.79 20.34
C ARG A 126 -41.38 55.72 21.76
N LYS A 127 -40.45 56.67 21.99
CA LYS A 127 -39.94 57.18 23.27
C LYS A 127 -40.89 58.25 23.81
N SER A 128 -41.03 58.41 25.15
CA SER A 128 -41.02 59.71 25.87
C SER A 128 -41.74 59.70 27.25
N SER A 129 -40.96 59.87 28.32
CA SER A 129 -41.09 60.84 29.44
C SER A 129 -42.33 60.99 30.35
N ARG A 130 -42.03 61.32 31.62
CA ARG A 130 -42.86 61.91 32.73
C ARG A 130 -43.70 60.93 33.58
N ALA A 131 -44.07 61.23 34.83
CA ALA A 131 -43.47 61.99 35.96
C ALA A 131 -44.44 62.01 37.17
N SER A 132 -43.92 62.09 38.42
CA SER A 132 -44.51 62.69 39.65
C SER A 132 -43.51 62.38 40.79
N GLY A 133 -43.01 63.27 41.66
CA GLY A 133 -43.61 64.42 42.39
C GLY A 133 -43.64 64.02 43.88
N PHE A 134 -43.25 64.79 44.91
CA PHE A 134 -42.95 66.22 45.15
C PHE A 134 -42.02 66.25 46.43
N ASP A 135 -40.89 66.96 46.59
CA ASP A 135 -40.52 68.40 46.63
C ASP A 135 -40.60 69.06 48.05
N PHE A 136 -39.85 70.17 48.28
CA PHE A 136 -39.70 71.02 49.51
C PHE A 136 -38.57 70.65 50.52
N PHE A 137 -37.68 71.51 51.08
CA PHE A 137 -37.26 72.93 50.84
C PHE A 137 -36.01 73.35 51.67
N LEU A 138 -35.15 74.21 51.07
CA LEU A 138 -34.06 75.12 51.56
C LEU A 138 -33.20 74.91 52.85
N GLY A 139 -31.93 75.37 52.74
CA GLY A 139 -31.04 75.80 53.85
C GLY A 139 -29.69 75.07 53.83
N SER A 140 -28.53 75.58 53.41
CA SER A 140 -27.88 76.92 53.47
C SER A 140 -27.17 77.26 54.80
N ASP A 141 -25.99 76.64 54.99
CA ASP A 141 -24.72 77.25 55.43
C ASP A 141 -24.58 77.85 56.87
N VAL A 142 -23.30 78.09 57.25
CA VAL A 142 -22.79 78.82 58.43
C VAL A 142 -22.51 78.02 59.73
N SER A 143 -21.24 77.58 59.82
CA SER A 143 -20.29 77.76 60.93
C SER A 143 -20.37 76.99 62.28
N LYS A 144 -19.20 76.41 62.58
CA LYS A 144 -18.45 76.39 63.86
C LYS A 144 -18.91 75.52 65.05
N LYS A 145 -18.11 74.45 65.22
CA LYS A 145 -17.09 74.30 66.30
C LYS A 145 -17.57 73.93 67.71
N GLY A 146 -17.12 72.76 68.15
CA GLY A 146 -16.87 72.45 69.56
C GLY A 146 -15.76 71.39 69.70
N SER A 147 -14.78 71.64 70.59
CA SER A 147 -14.41 70.75 71.71
C SER A 147 -13.04 71.11 72.33
N SER A 148 -12.92 70.92 73.64
CA SER A 148 -11.76 71.16 74.55
C SER A 148 -11.23 72.61 74.62
N ASP A 149 -10.78 73.14 75.77
CA ASP A 149 -10.33 72.50 77.03
C ASP A 149 -10.47 73.46 78.25
N GLY A 150 -10.41 72.93 79.48
CA GLY A 150 -9.97 73.66 80.69
C GLY A 150 -10.98 74.30 81.67
N SER A 151 -11.02 73.75 82.90
CA SER A 151 -11.10 74.39 84.25
C SER A 151 -12.20 75.43 84.60
N GLU A 152 -12.62 75.65 85.87
CA GLU A 152 -12.59 74.97 87.19
C GLU A 152 -13.55 75.76 88.12
N SER A 153 -14.05 75.15 89.22
CA SER A 153 -14.56 75.85 90.45
C SER A 153 -15.83 76.75 90.32
N GLU A 154 -16.76 76.90 91.28
CA GLU A 154 -17.08 76.30 92.60
C GLU A 154 -18.63 76.28 92.72
N SER A 155 -19.26 75.16 93.10
CA SER A 155 -19.69 74.76 94.47
C SER A 155 -21.11 75.20 94.84
N GLU A 156 -21.74 74.40 95.71
CA GLU A 156 -23.19 74.25 95.83
C GLU A 156 -23.78 74.69 97.18
N SER A 157 -25.07 75.06 97.10
CA SER A 157 -26.20 74.64 97.95
C SER A 157 -26.21 74.84 99.49
N GLU A 158 -27.46 74.93 99.96
CA GLU A 158 -27.92 75.21 101.32
C GLU A 158 -27.73 74.08 102.36
N SER A 159 -27.64 74.49 103.64
CA SER A 159 -28.25 73.89 104.85
C SER A 159 -28.17 72.37 105.17
N ASP A 160 -27.68 72.02 106.38
CA ASP A 160 -28.51 71.59 107.55
C ASP A 160 -27.71 70.84 108.68
N SER A 161 -28.20 70.97 109.92
CA SER A 161 -28.12 70.13 111.13
C SER A 161 -26.94 69.18 111.47
N GLY A 162 -26.40 69.33 112.70
CA GLY A 162 -26.54 68.25 113.71
C GLY A 162 -25.31 67.74 114.50
N SER A 163 -25.44 67.76 115.84
CA SER A 163 -24.76 66.96 116.89
C SER A 163 -23.27 67.13 117.27
N ASP A 164 -23.08 67.57 118.53
CA ASP A 164 -22.26 66.97 119.61
C ASP A 164 -20.72 66.80 119.49
N SER A 165 -19.94 67.61 120.22
CA SER A 165 -19.60 67.32 121.65
C SER A 165 -18.40 68.14 122.20
N ASP A 166 -18.57 68.65 123.43
CA ASP A 166 -17.62 69.04 124.50
C ASP A 166 -16.12 69.40 124.18
N LYS A 167 -15.50 70.47 124.73
CA LYS A 167 -15.28 70.75 126.19
C LYS A 167 -14.66 72.15 126.46
N ASN A 168 -14.86 72.65 127.70
CA ASN A 168 -13.91 73.44 128.55
C ASN A 168 -13.58 74.93 128.20
N GLU A 169 -13.46 75.92 129.11
CA GLU A 169 -13.70 76.08 130.59
C GLU A 169 -14.17 77.52 130.98
N ASN A 170 -14.73 77.66 132.20
CA ASN A 170 -14.91 78.84 133.11
C ASN A 170 -14.14 80.16 132.79
N GLY A 171 -14.56 81.40 133.12
CA GLY A 171 -15.57 82.03 134.02
C GLY A 171 -15.24 83.55 134.11
N MET A 172 -15.67 84.43 135.04
CA MET A 172 -16.66 84.47 136.15
C MET A 172 -16.72 85.92 136.74
N SER A 173 -17.86 86.40 137.29
CA SER A 173 -18.07 87.73 137.96
C SER A 173 -18.12 88.96 137.00
N ILE A 174 -18.75 90.12 137.25
CA ILE A 174 -19.20 90.84 138.48
C ILE A 174 -20.58 91.50 138.24
N GLY A 175 -21.44 91.56 139.26
CA GLY A 175 -22.71 92.31 139.23
C GLY A 175 -22.80 93.41 140.29
N PHE A 176 -22.12 94.55 140.09
CA PHE A 176 -22.15 95.69 141.03
C PHE A 176 -22.21 97.10 140.39
N GLU A 177 -22.11 97.26 139.07
CA GLU A 177 -21.98 98.59 138.41
C GLU A 177 -23.25 99.15 137.73
N LEU A 178 -24.41 98.49 137.84
CA LEU A 178 -25.69 99.04 137.35
C LEU A 178 -26.68 99.45 138.45
N ASN A 179 -26.44 99.08 139.72
CA ASN A 179 -27.21 99.63 140.84
C ASN A 179 -26.90 101.12 141.07
N GLU A 180 -25.75 101.61 140.62
CA GLU A 180 -25.42 103.05 140.59
C GLU A 180 -26.24 103.77 139.50
N ARG A 181 -26.36 103.16 138.31
CA ARG A 181 -27.20 103.65 137.21
C ARG A 181 -28.70 103.65 137.54
N ILE A 182 -29.17 102.69 138.34
CA ILE A 182 -30.57 102.65 138.80
C ILE A 182 -30.87 103.80 139.78
N LEU A 183 -29.94 104.15 140.67
CA LEU A 183 -30.09 105.25 141.63
C LEU A 183 -30.10 106.63 140.94
N GLU A 184 -29.35 106.79 139.86
CA GLU A 184 -29.43 107.98 138.99
C GLU A 184 -30.79 108.08 138.28
N LEU A 185 -31.28 106.97 137.71
CA LEU A 185 -32.58 106.93 137.03
C LEU A 185 -33.76 107.16 137.99
N GLU A 186 -33.68 106.70 139.24
CA GLU A 186 -34.67 107.00 140.29
C GLU A 186 -34.69 108.48 140.68
N LYS A 187 -33.53 109.15 140.65
CA LYS A 187 -33.42 110.60 140.86
C LYS A 187 -34.00 111.39 139.68
N GLU A 188 -33.68 111.01 138.44
CA GLU A 188 -34.25 111.60 137.22
C GLU A 188 -35.77 111.42 137.15
N LEU A 189 -36.30 110.28 137.61
CA LEU A 189 -37.75 110.02 137.70
C LEU A 189 -38.42 110.88 138.79
N LYS A 190 -37.72 111.21 139.88
CA LYS A 190 -38.21 112.14 140.90
C LYS A 190 -38.26 113.58 140.39
N GLU A 191 -37.21 114.02 139.71
CA GLU A 191 -37.14 115.35 139.10
C GLU A 191 -38.19 115.52 137.97
N ALA A 192 -38.54 114.44 137.26
CA ALA A 192 -39.66 114.42 136.33
C ALA A 192 -41.04 114.49 137.03
N GLN A 193 -41.22 113.82 138.17
CA GLN A 193 -42.46 113.89 138.97
C GLN A 193 -42.69 115.26 139.62
N ASP A 194 -41.64 115.96 140.05
CA ASP A 194 -41.77 117.30 140.62
C ASP A 194 -41.94 118.39 139.53
N LYS A 195 -41.50 118.13 138.29
CA LYS A 195 -41.86 118.93 137.10
C LYS A 195 -43.36 118.84 136.74
N ILE A 196 -44.02 117.72 137.05
CA ILE A 196 -45.47 117.56 136.86
C ILE A 196 -46.23 118.37 137.92
N LYS A 197 -45.75 118.43 139.16
CA LYS A 197 -46.38 119.23 140.23
C LYS A 197 -46.23 120.74 140.07
N LEU A 198 -45.13 121.22 139.47
CA LEU A 198 -44.92 122.65 139.25
C LEU A 198 -45.70 123.24 138.06
N LEU A 199 -46.46 122.43 137.31
CA LEU A 199 -47.38 122.90 136.27
C LEU A 199 -48.85 122.97 136.71
N ASP A 200 -49.19 122.42 137.89
CA ASP A 200 -50.55 122.45 138.45
C ASP A 200 -50.87 123.73 139.27
N GLU A 201 -49.88 124.61 139.53
CA GLU A 201 -50.05 125.78 140.41
C GLU A 201 -50.00 127.16 139.73
N GLU A 202 -49.88 127.25 138.39
CA GLU A 202 -49.82 128.55 137.68
C GLU A 202 -50.90 128.78 136.60
N LYS A 203 -52.20 128.69 136.99
CA LYS A 203 -53.27 129.60 136.50
C LYS A 203 -54.59 129.50 137.27
N ILE A 204 -54.70 130.27 138.35
CA ILE A 204 -55.98 130.67 138.98
C ILE A 204 -56.04 132.20 139.07
N LYS A 205 -57.24 132.79 138.83
CA LYS A 205 -57.69 134.22 138.88
C LYS A 205 -57.88 134.85 137.48
N HIS A 206 -59.01 135.49 137.12
CA HIS A 206 -60.34 135.73 137.74
C HIS A 206 -61.45 135.40 136.69
N GLY A 207 -62.70 135.05 137.04
CA GLY A 207 -63.84 135.97 137.29
C GLY A 207 -64.33 136.67 136.00
N ASN A 208 -65.57 136.57 135.51
CA ASN A 208 -66.86 136.22 136.14
C ASN A 208 -67.83 135.49 135.17
N GLU A 209 -68.79 134.79 135.79
CA GLU A 209 -70.23 134.62 135.45
C GLU A 209 -70.70 134.17 134.04
N ASP A 210 -71.54 133.13 134.08
CA ASP A 210 -72.61 132.74 133.14
C ASP A 210 -72.36 132.79 131.63
N SER A 211 -72.27 131.59 131.03
CA SER A 211 -73.12 131.14 129.91
C SER A 211 -72.44 130.12 128.99
N ASN A 212 -73.18 129.03 128.75
CA ASN A 212 -73.30 128.31 127.49
C ASN A 212 -72.43 127.07 127.20
N CYS A 213 -73.18 126.02 126.88
CA CYS A 213 -72.87 124.74 126.26
C CYS A 213 -71.99 124.84 124.98
N LYS A 214 -71.41 123.69 124.57
CA LYS A 214 -70.71 123.35 123.28
C LYS A 214 -69.19 123.13 123.31
N LYS A 215 -68.67 122.24 124.19
CA LYS A 215 -67.29 121.72 124.07
C LYS A 215 -67.09 120.20 124.27
N SER A 216 -68.17 119.42 124.47
CA SER A 216 -68.06 117.96 124.67
C SER A 216 -68.09 117.13 123.38
N GLU A 217 -68.70 117.65 122.30
CA GLU A 217 -68.99 116.86 121.07
C GLU A 217 -67.78 116.75 120.12
N ALA A 218 -66.75 117.59 120.27
CA ALA A 218 -65.65 117.68 119.31
C ALA A 218 -64.63 116.53 119.42
N LEU A 219 -64.33 116.05 120.63
CA LEU A 219 -63.35 114.98 120.85
C LEU A 219 -63.88 113.58 120.50
N GLU A 220 -65.20 113.38 120.56
CA GLU A 220 -65.84 112.09 120.26
C GLU A 220 -65.87 111.80 118.75
N ALA A 221 -65.94 112.84 117.92
CA ALA A 221 -65.85 112.73 116.46
C ALA A 221 -64.45 112.31 115.98
N GLU A 222 -63.39 112.79 116.63
CA GLU A 222 -61.99 112.54 116.23
C GLU A 222 -61.57 111.09 116.51
N LEU A 223 -62.03 110.50 117.62
CA LEU A 223 -61.82 109.07 117.92
C LEU A 223 -62.56 108.14 116.96
N LEU A 224 -63.78 108.48 116.54
CA LEU A 224 -64.52 107.70 115.54
C LEU A 224 -63.84 107.75 114.16
N ALA A 225 -63.26 108.88 113.78
CA ALA A 225 -62.49 109.02 112.54
C ALA A 225 -61.25 108.10 112.53
N SER A 226 -60.43 108.15 113.59
CA SER A 226 -59.23 107.30 113.69
C SER A 226 -59.56 105.80 113.77
N ARG A 227 -60.65 105.43 114.47
CA ARG A 227 -61.13 104.04 114.48
C ARG A 227 -61.55 103.58 113.08
N HIS A 228 -62.30 104.41 112.35
CA HIS A 228 -62.72 104.10 110.99
C HIS A 228 -61.53 103.99 110.03
N GLU A 229 -60.50 104.84 110.20
CA GLU A 229 -59.25 104.76 109.42
C GLU A 229 -58.50 103.44 109.68
N MET A 230 -58.38 103.00 110.93
CA MET A 230 -57.81 101.69 111.28
C MET A 230 -58.64 100.52 110.74
N GLU A 231 -59.97 100.63 110.73
CA GLU A 231 -60.89 99.65 110.12
C GLU A 231 -60.69 99.56 108.60
N CYS A 232 -60.53 100.71 107.92
CA CYS A 232 -60.25 100.80 106.49
C CYS A 232 -58.85 100.28 106.13
N LEU A 233 -57.82 100.59 106.92
CA LEU A 233 -56.47 100.06 106.73
C LEU A 233 -56.42 98.54 106.93
N ARG A 234 -57.16 98.01 107.91
CA ARG A 234 -57.28 96.55 108.11
C ARG A 234 -57.98 95.88 106.94
N GLY A 235 -59.09 96.42 106.46
CA GLY A 235 -59.76 95.92 105.26
C GLY A 235 -58.90 96.00 104.00
N ALA A 236 -58.10 97.06 103.84
CA ALA A 236 -57.13 97.17 102.75
C ALA A 236 -56.01 96.12 102.85
N MET A 237 -55.57 95.79 104.06
CA MET A 237 -54.59 94.72 104.31
C MET A 237 -55.18 93.33 104.06
N GLU A 238 -56.44 93.10 104.42
CA GLU A 238 -57.19 91.86 104.12
C GLU A 238 -57.30 91.65 102.60
N VAL A 239 -57.75 92.66 101.85
CA VAL A 239 -57.83 92.62 100.38
C VAL A 239 -56.44 92.47 99.74
N ALA A 240 -55.40 93.09 100.30
CA ALA A 240 -54.03 92.89 99.83
C ALA A 240 -53.56 91.44 100.07
N ASN A 241 -53.90 90.84 101.21
CA ASN A 241 -53.54 89.46 101.53
C ASN A 241 -54.32 88.47 100.63
N GLU A 242 -55.62 88.65 100.43
CA GLU A 242 -56.41 87.88 99.47
C GLU A 242 -55.83 87.97 98.04
N LYS A 243 -55.38 89.16 97.63
CA LYS A 243 -54.71 89.36 96.34
C LYS A 243 -53.37 88.63 96.26
N PHE A 244 -52.55 88.66 97.32
CA PHE A 244 -51.30 87.91 97.36
C PHE A 244 -51.54 86.39 97.36
N GLU A 245 -52.49 85.88 98.15
CA GLU A 245 -52.88 84.46 98.16
C GLU A 245 -53.39 83.98 96.79
N ALA A 246 -54.17 84.82 96.09
CA ALA A 246 -54.59 84.55 94.72
C ALA A 246 -53.42 84.59 93.72
N GLU A 247 -52.47 85.52 93.87
CA GLU A 247 -51.25 85.58 93.06
C GLU A 247 -50.31 84.40 93.35
N PHE A 248 -50.12 83.98 94.60
CA PHE A 248 -49.38 82.76 94.97
C PHE A 248 -50.05 81.52 94.39
N SER A 249 -51.35 81.34 94.60
CA SER A 249 -52.12 80.22 94.03
C SER A 249 -52.04 80.17 92.49
N SER A 250 -52.03 81.33 91.84
CA SER A 250 -51.86 81.45 90.38
C SER A 250 -50.44 81.07 89.94
N ARG A 251 -49.41 81.51 90.68
CA ARG A 251 -47.99 81.18 90.40
C ARG A 251 -47.68 79.72 90.69
N ASP A 252 -48.22 79.13 91.75
CA ASP A 252 -48.09 77.71 92.03
C ASP A 252 -48.77 76.86 90.95
N SER A 253 -49.94 77.30 90.47
CA SER A 253 -50.61 76.68 89.32
C SER A 253 -49.80 76.79 88.03
N GLU A 254 -49.03 77.87 87.85
CA GLU A 254 -48.10 78.05 86.72
C GLU A 254 -46.84 77.19 86.88
N ILE A 255 -46.27 77.10 88.09
CA ILE A 255 -45.13 76.23 88.41
C ILE A 255 -45.49 74.75 88.19
N VAL A 256 -46.68 74.32 88.56
CA VAL A 256 -47.15 72.95 88.30
C VAL A 256 -47.23 72.69 86.79
N LYS A 257 -47.82 73.60 86.01
CA LYS A 257 -47.87 73.46 84.54
C LYS A 257 -46.46 73.41 83.92
N LEU A 258 -45.57 74.31 84.32
CA LEU A 258 -44.19 74.32 83.83
C LEU A 258 -43.41 73.05 84.20
N LYS A 259 -43.70 72.44 85.37
CA LYS A 259 -43.17 71.12 85.75
C LYS A 259 -43.76 70.00 84.89
N GLU A 260 -45.08 69.97 84.69
CA GLU A 260 -45.76 68.98 83.83
C GLU A 260 -45.27 69.07 82.37
N ASP A 261 -45.10 70.27 81.84
CA ASP A 261 -44.54 70.53 80.51
C ASP A 261 -43.07 70.09 80.43
N PHE A 262 -42.26 70.39 81.45
CA PHE A 262 -40.85 69.96 81.51
C PHE A 262 -40.69 68.43 81.63
N GLU A 263 -41.52 67.78 82.45
CA GLU A 263 -41.56 66.31 82.56
C GLU A 263 -42.03 65.66 81.25
N SER A 264 -43.02 66.25 80.59
CA SER A 264 -43.53 65.78 79.29
C SER A 264 -42.47 65.93 78.18
N ALA A 265 -41.77 67.07 78.14
CA ALA A 265 -40.66 67.30 77.23
C ALA A 265 -39.50 66.32 77.51
N SER A 266 -39.12 66.15 78.79
CA SER A 266 -38.06 65.22 79.20
C SER A 266 -38.39 63.77 78.83
N ARG A 267 -39.66 63.36 78.98
CA ARG A 267 -40.16 62.05 78.55
C ARG A 267 -40.08 61.89 77.04
N GLY A 268 -40.51 62.89 76.27
CA GLY A 268 -40.38 62.93 74.81
C GLY A 268 -38.93 62.79 74.34
N PHE A 269 -37.99 63.52 74.95
CA PHE A 269 -36.56 63.37 74.65
C PHE A 269 -36.01 61.99 75.01
N LEU A 270 -36.49 61.36 76.10
CA LEU A 270 -36.05 60.02 76.49
C LEU A 270 -36.59 58.94 75.52
N GLU A 271 -37.84 59.09 75.06
CA GLU A 271 -38.46 58.24 74.04
C GLU A 271 -37.77 58.41 72.67
N GLU A 272 -37.47 59.64 72.26
CA GLU A 272 -36.72 59.92 71.04
C GLU A 272 -35.29 59.35 71.11
N LYS A 273 -34.60 59.56 72.23
CA LYS A 273 -33.28 58.95 72.49
C LYS A 273 -33.33 57.44 72.36
N SER A 274 -34.29 56.78 73.02
CA SER A 274 -34.48 55.32 72.93
C SER A 274 -34.80 54.86 71.50
N SER A 275 -35.61 55.62 70.75
CA SER A 275 -35.90 55.38 69.33
C SER A 275 -34.64 55.49 68.46
N LEU A 276 -33.78 56.48 68.72
CA LEU A 276 -32.52 56.68 68.01
C LEU A 276 -31.49 55.60 68.36
N GLU A 277 -31.36 55.22 69.64
CA GLU A 277 -30.51 54.12 70.09
C GLU A 277 -30.93 52.78 69.44
N ALA A 278 -32.23 52.49 69.38
CA ALA A 278 -32.76 51.32 68.69
C ALA A 278 -32.46 51.35 67.16
N LYS A 279 -32.57 52.51 66.51
CA LYS A 279 -32.18 52.68 65.09
C LYS A 279 -30.68 52.49 64.88
N ILE A 280 -29.84 53.00 65.78
CA ILE A 280 -28.38 52.82 65.73
C ILE A 280 -28.01 51.34 65.87
N LEU A 281 -28.60 50.63 66.84
CA LEU A 281 -28.40 49.19 67.02
C LEU A 281 -28.86 48.39 65.79
N GLY A 282 -30.01 48.73 65.21
CA GLY A 282 -30.49 48.12 63.96
C GLY A 282 -29.53 48.33 62.79
N MET A 283 -29.03 49.57 62.60
CA MET A 283 -28.03 49.88 61.58
C MET A 283 -26.69 49.19 61.82
N GLN A 284 -26.26 49.02 63.08
CA GLN A 284 -25.07 48.24 63.43
C GLN A 284 -25.24 46.76 63.09
N GLY A 285 -26.39 46.16 63.42
CA GLY A 285 -26.71 44.77 63.06
C GLY A 285 -26.63 44.53 61.55
N SER A 286 -27.29 45.37 60.74
CA SER A 286 -27.20 45.27 59.28
C SER A 286 -25.79 45.54 58.74
N ALA A 287 -24.99 46.40 59.40
CA ALA A 287 -23.61 46.63 59.01
C ALA A 287 -22.70 45.41 59.30
N ASP A 288 -22.96 44.67 60.39
CA ASP A 288 -22.24 43.44 60.71
C ASP A 288 -22.67 42.27 59.81
N GLU A 289 -23.95 42.12 59.49
CA GLU A 289 -24.44 41.17 58.47
C GLU A 289 -23.75 41.40 57.11
N LEU A 290 -23.67 42.66 56.66
CA LEU A 290 -22.97 43.02 55.43
C LEU A 290 -21.46 42.73 55.49
N ARG A 291 -20.79 42.86 56.65
CA ARG A 291 -19.38 42.44 56.80
C ARG A 291 -19.21 40.94 56.63
N VAL A 292 -20.09 40.13 57.22
CA VAL A 292 -20.04 38.66 57.12
C VAL A 292 -20.20 38.22 55.67
N GLU A 293 -21.17 38.76 54.95
CA GLU A 293 -21.37 38.40 53.54
C GLU A 293 -20.22 38.92 52.65
N MET A 294 -19.65 40.09 52.93
CA MET A 294 -18.46 40.58 52.22
C MET A 294 -17.22 39.68 52.44
N GLU A 295 -17.03 39.13 53.63
CA GLU A 295 -15.94 38.18 53.91
C GLU A 295 -16.19 36.82 53.26
N LYS A 296 -17.44 36.34 53.22
CA LYS A 296 -17.82 35.15 52.45
C LYS A 296 -17.56 35.32 50.95
N ILE A 297 -17.98 36.45 50.36
CA ILE A 297 -17.69 36.80 48.95
C ILE A 297 -16.17 36.91 48.71
N ARG A 298 -15.39 37.42 49.68
CA ARG A 298 -13.92 37.47 49.59
C ARG A 298 -13.31 36.06 49.54
N GLN A 299 -13.81 35.13 50.35
CA GLN A 299 -13.34 33.74 50.35
C GLN A 299 -13.74 33.00 49.07
N GLU A 300 -14.99 33.14 48.62
CA GLU A 300 -15.45 32.60 47.33
C GLU A 300 -14.61 33.14 46.16
N LYS A 301 -14.31 34.45 46.15
CA LYS A 301 -13.41 35.07 45.19
C LYS A 301 -12.01 34.44 45.21
N MET A 302 -11.42 34.23 46.39
CA MET A 302 -10.08 33.64 46.51
C MET A 302 -10.03 32.19 45.98
N VAL A 303 -11.09 31.40 46.21
CA VAL A 303 -11.23 30.05 45.65
C VAL A 303 -11.37 30.09 44.13
N LEU A 304 -12.16 31.03 43.59
CA LEU A 304 -12.29 31.24 42.14
C LEU A 304 -10.97 31.68 41.50
N GLU A 305 -10.20 32.57 42.13
CA GLU A 305 -8.87 32.99 41.65
C GLU A 305 -7.89 31.80 41.60
N SER A 306 -7.87 30.96 42.64
CA SER A 306 -7.07 29.72 42.62
C SER A 306 -7.51 28.77 41.50
N ARG A 307 -8.82 28.65 41.26
CA ARG A 307 -9.38 27.79 40.20
C ARG A 307 -9.07 28.30 38.79
N VAL A 308 -9.02 29.62 38.60
CA VAL A 308 -8.58 30.22 37.33
C VAL A 308 -7.12 29.87 37.05
N LEU A 309 -6.22 30.01 38.04
CA LEU A 309 -4.80 29.65 37.89
C LEU A 309 -4.61 28.16 37.56
N GLU A 310 -5.37 27.26 38.19
CA GLU A 310 -5.37 25.83 37.85
C GLU A 310 -5.79 25.59 36.38
N LEU A 311 -6.86 26.26 35.92
CA LEU A 311 -7.35 26.12 34.56
C LEU A 311 -6.38 26.70 33.52
N GLU A 312 -5.73 27.84 33.82
CA GLU A 312 -4.69 28.44 32.98
C GLU A 312 -3.48 27.50 32.84
N GLN A 313 -3.05 26.86 33.94
CA GLN A 313 -1.98 25.87 33.90
C GLN A 313 -2.36 24.65 33.05
N VAL A 314 -3.56 24.08 33.25
CA VAL A 314 -4.06 22.95 32.43
C VAL A 314 -4.16 23.34 30.94
N ILE A 315 -4.60 24.56 30.63
CA ILE A 315 -4.63 25.08 29.25
C ILE A 315 -3.21 25.19 28.67
N SER A 316 -2.22 25.60 29.48
CA SER A 316 -0.82 25.67 29.09
C SER A 316 -0.24 24.28 28.78
N ASP A 317 -0.46 23.31 29.67
CA ASP A 317 0.01 21.93 29.53
C ASP A 317 -0.66 21.22 28.34
N LEU A 318 -1.97 21.43 28.14
CA LEU A 318 -2.68 20.94 26.96
C LEU A 318 -2.13 21.56 25.66
N LYS A 319 -1.87 22.88 25.62
CA LYS A 319 -1.22 23.53 24.48
C LYS A 319 0.19 22.99 24.20
N ALA A 320 0.98 22.69 25.23
CA ALA A 320 2.29 22.08 25.08
C ALA A 320 2.18 20.65 24.51
N SER A 321 1.25 19.84 25.03
CA SER A 321 1.00 18.48 24.54
C SER A 321 0.52 18.45 23.09
N ALA A 322 -0.37 19.38 22.69
CA ALA A 322 -0.82 19.54 21.30
C ALA A 322 0.34 19.86 20.36
N ARG A 323 1.20 20.85 20.69
CA ARG A 323 2.40 21.18 19.90
C ARG A 323 3.34 19.99 19.72
N ILE A 324 3.59 19.21 20.78
CA ILE A 324 4.42 18.01 20.71
C ILE A 324 3.78 16.97 19.78
N SER A 325 2.46 16.80 19.83
CA SER A 325 1.74 15.91 18.91
C SER A 325 1.83 16.39 17.47
N ASP A 326 1.62 17.67 17.20
CA ASP A 326 1.71 18.28 15.86
C ASP A 326 3.12 18.14 15.27
N GLU A 327 4.16 18.39 16.08
CA GLU A 327 5.55 18.15 15.69
C GLU A 327 5.82 16.67 15.34
N ASN A 328 5.27 15.74 16.11
CA ASN A 328 5.44 14.31 15.86
C ASN A 328 4.71 13.89 14.57
N PHE A 329 3.47 14.34 14.36
CA PHE A 329 2.76 14.14 13.09
C PHE A 329 3.50 14.76 11.91
N SER A 330 4.12 15.93 12.07
CA SER A 330 4.94 16.54 11.01
C SER A 330 6.21 15.71 10.72
N LYS A 331 6.86 15.16 11.75
CA LYS A 331 8.05 14.29 11.59
C LYS A 331 7.68 12.98 10.89
N GLU A 332 6.58 12.35 11.30
CA GLU A 332 6.04 11.14 10.65
C GLU A 332 5.66 11.42 9.19
N LYS A 333 4.98 12.53 8.91
CA LYS A 333 4.65 12.96 7.55
C LYS A 333 5.90 13.10 6.67
N CYS A 334 6.92 13.82 7.14
CA CYS A 334 8.18 13.95 6.38
C CYS A 334 8.89 12.59 6.16
N ASN A 335 8.79 11.66 7.12
CA ASN A 335 9.33 10.31 6.97
C ASN A 335 8.55 9.50 5.92
N PHE A 336 7.22 9.58 5.92
CA PHE A 336 6.39 8.98 4.87
C PHE A 336 6.65 9.58 3.50
N ASP A 337 6.72 10.92 3.39
CA ASP A 337 7.06 11.61 2.13
C ASP A 337 8.44 11.15 1.60
N SER A 338 9.44 11.03 2.48
CA SER A 338 10.76 10.49 2.11
C SER A 338 10.68 9.02 1.66
N LYS A 339 9.86 8.19 2.31
CA LYS A 339 9.71 6.78 1.91
C LYS A 339 8.93 6.62 0.60
N ILE A 340 7.95 7.49 0.34
CA ILE A 340 7.24 7.58 -0.92
C ILE A 340 8.20 7.96 -2.05
N MET A 341 9.08 8.95 -1.83
CA MET A 341 10.13 9.29 -2.80
C MET A 341 11.09 8.12 -3.07
N GLU A 342 11.56 7.42 -2.03
CA GLU A 342 12.42 6.25 -2.18
C GLU A 342 11.74 5.16 -3.02
N LEU A 343 10.50 4.78 -2.68
CA LEU A 343 9.71 3.80 -3.43
C LEU A 343 9.44 4.24 -4.87
N ALA A 344 9.19 5.53 -5.12
CA ALA A 344 9.03 6.07 -6.47
C ALA A 344 10.32 5.92 -7.31
N THR A 345 11.49 6.17 -6.71
CA THR A 345 12.79 5.96 -7.42
C THR A 345 13.06 4.49 -7.70
N VAL A 346 12.72 3.59 -6.78
CA VAL A 346 12.85 2.13 -6.99
C VAL A 346 11.90 1.66 -8.10
N ASN A 347 10.64 2.11 -8.12
CA ASN A 347 9.70 1.77 -9.19
C ASN A 347 10.19 2.25 -10.57
N ALA A 348 10.68 3.49 -10.67
CA ALA A 348 11.25 4.01 -11.92
C ALA A 348 12.44 3.17 -12.42
N ASN A 349 13.31 2.72 -11.50
CA ASN A 349 14.43 1.83 -11.82
C ASN A 349 13.96 0.43 -12.26
N LEU A 350 12.93 -0.12 -11.64
CA LEU A 350 12.34 -1.41 -12.02
C LEU A 350 11.64 -1.33 -13.38
N GLU A 351 10.89 -0.27 -13.68
CA GLU A 351 10.30 -0.02 -15.00
C GLU A 351 11.37 0.11 -16.10
N ALA A 352 12.47 0.82 -15.82
CA ALA A 352 13.60 0.89 -16.74
C ALA A 352 14.25 -0.48 -16.97
N LYS A 353 14.35 -1.32 -15.92
CA LYS A 353 14.90 -2.67 -16.05
C LYS A 353 13.97 -3.62 -16.81
N ILE A 354 12.65 -3.51 -16.62
CA ILE A 354 11.64 -4.25 -17.40
C ILE A 354 11.77 -3.91 -18.88
N LYS A 355 11.79 -2.62 -19.25
CA LYS A 355 12.00 -2.17 -20.64
C LYS A 355 13.31 -2.69 -21.24
N GLN A 356 14.39 -2.77 -20.47
CA GLN A 356 15.65 -3.36 -20.94
C GLN A 356 15.52 -4.87 -21.20
N LEU A 357 14.79 -5.60 -20.36
CA LEU A 357 14.56 -7.04 -20.53
C LEU A 357 13.62 -7.33 -21.71
N GLU A 358 12.59 -6.50 -21.92
CA GLU A 358 11.68 -6.59 -23.08
C GLU A 358 12.45 -6.40 -24.40
N LEU A 359 13.33 -5.40 -24.49
CA LEU A 359 14.19 -5.21 -25.66
C LEU A 359 15.11 -6.42 -25.91
N HIS A 360 15.76 -6.93 -24.87
CA HIS A 360 16.61 -8.12 -24.99
C HIS A 360 15.81 -9.38 -25.39
N ALA A 361 14.58 -9.54 -24.91
CA ALA A 361 13.71 -10.65 -25.30
C ALA A 361 13.38 -10.58 -26.80
N ASN A 362 12.99 -9.40 -27.30
CA ASN A 362 12.72 -9.17 -28.72
C ASN A 362 13.97 -9.44 -29.59
N ASP A 363 15.15 -8.98 -29.17
CA ASP A 363 16.41 -9.25 -29.88
C ASP A 363 16.70 -10.76 -29.96
N THR A 364 16.46 -11.51 -28.87
CA THR A 364 16.61 -12.97 -28.89
C THR A 364 15.55 -13.69 -29.73
N GLU A 365 14.32 -13.18 -29.79
CA GLU A 365 13.26 -13.72 -30.66
C GLU A 365 13.62 -13.54 -32.14
N ILE A 366 14.14 -12.37 -32.52
CA ILE A 366 14.66 -12.10 -33.87
C ILE A 366 15.80 -13.07 -34.23
N GLN A 367 16.75 -13.29 -33.32
CA GLN A 367 17.85 -14.27 -33.53
C GLN A 367 17.32 -15.70 -33.69
N VAL A 368 16.34 -16.13 -32.90
CA VAL A 368 15.70 -17.44 -33.04
C VAL A 368 14.96 -17.58 -34.37
N SER A 369 14.26 -16.54 -34.83
CA SER A 369 13.62 -16.54 -36.15
C SER A 369 14.65 -16.70 -37.28
N GLN A 370 15.75 -15.94 -37.24
CA GLN A 370 16.84 -16.04 -38.22
C GLN A 370 17.50 -17.43 -38.21
N LEU A 371 17.75 -18.01 -37.04
CA LEU A 371 18.29 -19.37 -36.93
C LEU A 371 17.31 -20.41 -37.51
N ASN A 372 16.01 -20.27 -37.26
CA ASN A 372 14.99 -21.15 -37.85
C ASN A 372 14.94 -21.05 -39.38
N GLU A 373 15.09 -19.85 -39.96
CA GLU A 373 15.19 -19.66 -41.41
C GLU A 373 16.45 -20.33 -41.99
N THR A 374 17.60 -20.18 -41.33
CA THR A 374 18.84 -20.87 -41.77
C THR A 374 18.74 -22.39 -41.65
N MET A 375 18.14 -22.93 -40.59
CA MET A 375 17.87 -24.37 -40.47
C MET A 375 16.89 -24.85 -41.54
N ALA A 376 15.87 -24.06 -41.91
CA ALA A 376 14.95 -24.39 -42.97
C ALA A 376 15.59 -24.38 -44.37
N THR A 377 16.60 -23.53 -44.62
CA THR A 377 17.37 -23.54 -45.88
C THR A 377 18.33 -24.71 -45.95
N LEU A 378 19.13 -24.95 -44.90
CA LEU A 378 20.02 -26.12 -44.82
C LEU A 378 19.28 -27.46 -44.95
N ASN A 379 18.09 -27.58 -44.34
CA ASN A 379 17.25 -28.78 -44.51
C ASN A 379 16.74 -28.96 -45.95
N LYS A 380 16.50 -27.89 -46.71
CA LYS A 380 16.16 -28.00 -48.15
C LYS A 380 17.36 -28.48 -48.95
N GLU A 381 18.54 -27.91 -48.71
CA GLU A 381 19.79 -28.32 -49.36
C GLU A 381 20.15 -29.78 -49.07
N LEU A 382 20.02 -30.21 -47.81
CA LEU A 382 20.23 -31.61 -47.40
C LEU A 382 19.27 -32.56 -48.13
N ASN A 383 17.99 -32.19 -48.28
CA ASN A 383 17.01 -32.99 -49.02
C ASN A 383 17.32 -33.05 -50.52
N VAL A 384 17.81 -31.96 -51.14
CA VAL A 384 18.27 -31.96 -52.54
C VAL A 384 19.45 -32.93 -52.69
N CYS A 385 20.48 -32.80 -51.86
CA CYS A 385 21.65 -33.69 -51.88
C CYS A 385 21.27 -35.16 -51.65
N ALA A 386 20.35 -35.45 -50.73
CA ALA A 386 19.86 -36.82 -50.50
C ALA A 386 19.17 -37.41 -51.75
N ASN A 387 18.38 -36.62 -52.47
CA ASN A 387 17.74 -37.05 -53.72
C ASN A 387 18.74 -37.25 -54.86
N GLU A 388 19.80 -36.43 -54.93
CA GLU A 388 20.91 -36.63 -55.87
C GLU A 388 21.66 -37.94 -55.59
N VAL A 389 21.96 -38.24 -54.32
CA VAL A 389 22.59 -39.50 -53.91
C VAL A 389 21.72 -40.71 -54.26
N LEU A 390 20.40 -40.66 -54.01
CA LEU A 390 19.48 -41.73 -54.43
C LEU A 390 19.48 -41.93 -55.96
N THR A 391 19.52 -40.84 -56.72
CA THR A 391 19.56 -40.88 -58.19
C THR A 391 20.88 -41.48 -58.69
N LEU A 392 22.02 -41.09 -58.12
CA LEU A 392 23.32 -41.64 -58.46
C LEU A 392 23.43 -43.13 -58.09
N ASN A 393 22.88 -43.56 -56.95
CA ASN A 393 22.86 -44.97 -56.57
C ASN A 393 22.05 -45.81 -57.56
N ALA A 394 20.87 -45.33 -57.99
CA ALA A 394 20.09 -46.00 -59.01
C ALA A 394 20.83 -46.11 -60.37
N GLN A 395 21.62 -45.10 -60.75
CA GLN A 395 22.49 -45.17 -61.92
C GLN A 395 23.62 -46.20 -61.74
N LEU A 396 24.25 -46.29 -60.57
CA LEU A 396 25.26 -47.31 -60.27
C LEU A 396 24.67 -48.72 -60.35
N ASP A 397 23.46 -48.95 -59.81
CA ASP A 397 22.75 -50.23 -59.91
C ASP A 397 22.43 -50.62 -61.37
N MET A 398 22.10 -49.64 -62.22
CA MET A 398 21.94 -49.87 -63.66
C MET A 398 23.26 -50.26 -64.31
N ARG A 399 24.36 -49.52 -64.05
CA ARG A 399 25.68 -49.83 -64.61
C ARG A 399 26.21 -51.19 -64.12
N ALA A 400 25.95 -51.57 -62.88
CA ALA A 400 26.30 -52.89 -62.36
C ALA A 400 25.58 -54.02 -63.14
N LYS A 401 24.30 -53.83 -63.47
CA LYS A 401 23.55 -54.78 -64.32
C LYS A 401 24.07 -54.84 -65.75
N GLU A 402 24.44 -53.70 -66.35
CA GLU A 402 25.09 -53.64 -67.66
C GLU A 402 26.44 -54.37 -67.68
N ILE A 403 27.25 -54.23 -66.63
CA ILE A 403 28.53 -54.94 -66.50
C ILE A 403 28.30 -56.45 -66.39
N LEU A 404 27.31 -56.91 -65.63
CA LEU A 404 26.98 -58.34 -65.52
C LEU A 404 26.52 -58.94 -66.86
N THR A 405 25.70 -58.23 -67.64
CA THR A 405 25.27 -58.72 -68.96
C THR A 405 26.41 -58.73 -69.98
N LEU A 406 27.28 -57.72 -69.96
CA LEU A 406 28.49 -57.69 -70.80
C LEU A 406 29.50 -58.77 -70.41
N SER A 407 29.68 -59.05 -69.12
CA SER A 407 30.53 -60.17 -68.65
C SER A 407 30.02 -61.50 -69.18
N SER A 408 28.72 -61.78 -69.02
CA SER A 408 28.11 -63.00 -69.55
C SER A 408 28.23 -63.13 -71.08
N GLN A 409 28.19 -62.01 -71.82
CA GLN A 409 28.45 -62.01 -73.26
C GLN A 409 29.91 -62.32 -73.59
N LEU A 410 30.87 -61.79 -72.83
CA LEU A 410 32.29 -62.10 -73.00
C LEU A 410 32.58 -63.57 -72.70
N ASP A 411 31.99 -64.14 -71.66
CA ASP A 411 32.13 -65.56 -71.31
C ASP A 411 31.63 -66.45 -72.47
N MET A 412 30.42 -66.19 -73.00
CA MET A 412 29.90 -66.90 -74.16
C MET A 412 30.81 -66.79 -75.40
N ARG A 413 31.38 -65.61 -75.68
CA ARG A 413 32.33 -65.43 -76.79
C ARG A 413 33.66 -66.14 -76.54
N SER A 414 34.11 -66.23 -75.28
CA SER A 414 35.29 -67.00 -74.90
C SER A 414 35.06 -68.50 -75.15
N ASP A 415 33.91 -69.04 -74.77
CA ASP A 415 33.53 -70.42 -75.03
C ASP A 415 33.42 -70.73 -76.54
N GLU A 416 32.83 -69.83 -77.33
CA GLU A 416 32.83 -69.92 -78.80
C GLU A 416 34.25 -69.96 -79.39
N ILE A 417 35.16 -69.13 -78.90
CA ILE A 417 36.57 -69.12 -79.34
C ILE A 417 37.27 -70.42 -78.96
N LEU A 418 37.05 -70.96 -77.77
CA LEU A 418 37.61 -72.26 -77.34
C LEU A 418 37.09 -73.40 -78.22
N ALA A 419 35.80 -73.41 -78.55
CA ALA A 419 35.20 -74.39 -79.45
C ALA A 419 35.76 -74.29 -80.87
N LEU A 420 35.89 -73.09 -81.44
CA LEU A 420 36.47 -72.86 -82.76
C LEU A 420 37.96 -73.23 -82.82
N ASN A 421 38.74 -72.90 -81.79
CA ASN A 421 40.14 -73.31 -81.69
C ASN A 421 40.28 -74.84 -81.65
N SER A 422 39.40 -75.53 -80.92
CA SER A 422 39.37 -77.00 -80.88
C SER A 422 39.05 -77.61 -82.25
N GLN A 423 38.14 -77.01 -83.01
CA GLN A 423 37.84 -77.42 -84.40
C GLN A 423 39.03 -77.16 -85.34
N LEU A 424 39.70 -76.01 -85.22
CA LEU A 424 40.90 -75.70 -85.98
C LEU A 424 42.05 -76.66 -85.69
N GLU A 425 42.23 -77.09 -84.44
CA GLU A 425 43.24 -78.07 -84.06
C GLU A 425 42.95 -79.45 -84.66
N LEU A 426 41.69 -79.90 -84.65
CA LEU A 426 41.26 -81.12 -85.35
C LEU A 426 41.54 -81.06 -86.85
N HIS A 427 41.10 -80.00 -87.54
CA HIS A 427 41.36 -79.81 -88.96
C HIS A 427 42.87 -79.66 -89.29
N ALA A 428 43.67 -79.09 -88.38
CA ALA A 428 45.12 -79.06 -88.53
C ALA A 428 45.74 -80.46 -88.39
N GLY A 429 45.18 -81.33 -87.53
CA GLY A 429 45.52 -82.74 -87.44
C GLY A 429 45.16 -83.52 -88.71
N GLU A 430 43.93 -83.37 -89.20
CA GLU A 430 43.48 -83.95 -90.48
C GLU A 430 44.36 -83.52 -91.65
N LYS A 431 44.68 -82.22 -91.73
CA LYS A 431 45.59 -81.67 -92.74
C LYS A 431 46.97 -82.33 -92.67
N LYS A 432 47.58 -82.44 -91.49
CA LYS A 432 48.89 -83.11 -91.31
C LYS A 432 48.85 -84.57 -91.77
N PHE A 433 47.77 -85.30 -91.45
CA PHE A 433 47.59 -86.68 -91.89
C PHE A 433 47.46 -86.79 -93.42
N ILE A 434 46.75 -85.86 -94.06
CA ILE A 434 46.65 -85.80 -95.52
C ILE A 434 48.01 -85.42 -96.15
N GLU A 435 48.75 -84.45 -95.59
CA GLU A 435 50.09 -84.07 -96.04
C GLU A 435 51.08 -85.23 -95.95
N GLU A 436 51.06 -86.00 -94.85
CA GLU A 436 51.89 -87.20 -94.71
C GLU A 436 51.52 -88.30 -95.71
N LYS A 437 50.22 -88.51 -95.95
CA LYS A 437 49.73 -89.44 -96.98
C LYS A 437 50.15 -89.01 -98.39
N VAL A 438 50.05 -87.72 -98.72
CA VAL A 438 50.50 -87.16 -100.00
C VAL A 438 52.01 -87.37 -100.17
N LYS A 439 52.80 -87.03 -99.15
CA LYS A 439 54.25 -87.25 -99.16
C LYS A 439 54.63 -88.72 -99.37
N ASN A 440 53.90 -89.65 -98.77
CA ASN A 440 54.10 -91.09 -98.98
C ASN A 440 53.74 -91.51 -100.42
N MET A 441 52.66 -90.97 -100.97
CA MET A 441 52.29 -91.17 -102.39
C MET A 441 53.31 -90.58 -103.36
N GLU A 442 53.91 -89.43 -103.04
CA GLU A 442 54.99 -88.81 -103.83
C GLU A 442 56.26 -89.66 -103.84
N VAL A 443 56.65 -90.23 -102.69
CA VAL A 443 57.76 -91.19 -102.60
C VAL A 443 57.49 -92.42 -103.46
N HIS A 444 56.31 -93.04 -103.33
CA HIS A 444 55.96 -94.21 -104.13
C HIS A 444 55.90 -93.90 -105.64
N LEU A 445 55.41 -92.72 -106.02
CA LEU A 445 55.41 -92.26 -107.41
C LEU A 445 56.84 -92.06 -107.94
N HIS A 446 57.76 -91.57 -107.10
CA HIS A 446 59.17 -91.44 -107.45
C HIS A 446 59.88 -92.79 -107.57
N GLU A 447 59.59 -93.75 -106.69
CA GLU A 447 60.08 -95.14 -106.80
C GLU A 447 59.63 -95.80 -108.11
N LEU A 448 58.33 -95.72 -108.42
CA LEU A 448 57.77 -96.25 -109.67
C LEU A 448 58.40 -95.54 -110.89
N HIS A 449 58.67 -94.24 -110.81
CA HIS A 449 59.36 -93.51 -111.85
C HIS A 449 60.82 -93.99 -112.04
N LEU A 450 61.54 -94.28 -110.96
CA LEU A 450 62.88 -94.86 -111.02
C LEU A 450 62.87 -96.29 -111.60
N GLU A 451 61.88 -97.11 -111.28
CA GLU A 451 61.70 -98.44 -111.90
C GLU A 451 61.38 -98.33 -113.39
N HIS A 452 60.47 -97.44 -113.78
CA HIS A 452 60.20 -97.15 -115.19
C HIS A 452 61.46 -96.68 -115.93
N MET A 453 62.29 -95.83 -115.31
CA MET A 453 63.56 -95.38 -115.91
C MET A 453 64.58 -96.54 -116.05
N LYS A 454 64.69 -97.43 -115.06
CA LYS A 454 65.51 -98.65 -115.18
C LYS A 454 65.04 -99.52 -116.34
N LEU A 455 63.75 -99.85 -116.38
CA LEU A 455 63.15 -100.64 -117.47
C LEU A 455 63.36 -100.00 -118.84
N ILE A 456 63.26 -98.66 -118.95
CA ILE A 456 63.59 -97.94 -120.19
C ILE A 456 65.07 -98.16 -120.57
N THR A 457 66.02 -98.04 -119.63
CA THR A 457 67.45 -98.28 -119.93
C THR A 457 67.76 -99.75 -120.29
N GLU A 458 67.05 -100.71 -119.70
CA GLU A 458 67.16 -102.13 -120.03
C GLU A 458 66.59 -102.42 -121.43
N ILE A 459 65.41 -101.87 -121.74
CA ILE A 459 64.81 -101.93 -123.09
C ILE A 459 65.74 -101.30 -124.13
N GLU A 460 66.38 -100.17 -123.83
CA GLU A 460 67.37 -99.55 -124.71
C GLU A 460 68.63 -100.41 -124.88
N ALA A 461 69.11 -101.07 -123.83
CA ALA A 461 70.24 -101.99 -123.91
C ALA A 461 69.92 -103.22 -124.77
N VAL A 462 68.79 -103.89 -124.52
CA VAL A 462 68.30 -105.02 -125.32
C VAL A 462 68.07 -104.61 -126.78
N LYS A 463 67.55 -103.40 -127.02
CA LYS A 463 67.38 -102.85 -128.38
C LYS A 463 68.73 -102.61 -129.08
N ARG A 464 69.78 -102.26 -128.34
CA ARG A 464 71.15 -102.12 -128.85
C ARG A 464 71.76 -103.48 -129.20
N GLU A 465 71.59 -104.48 -128.33
CA GLU A 465 72.01 -105.86 -128.58
C GLU A 465 71.28 -106.49 -129.77
N ALA A 466 69.96 -106.29 -129.87
CA ALA A 466 69.17 -106.70 -131.04
C ALA A 466 69.65 -106.02 -132.33
N GLY A 467 70.14 -104.77 -132.25
CA GLY A 467 70.85 -104.09 -133.33
C GLY A 467 72.12 -104.83 -133.75
N ASN A 468 72.99 -105.15 -132.80
CA ASN A 468 74.23 -105.89 -133.03
C ASN A 468 73.96 -107.29 -133.63
N PHE A 469 72.98 -108.02 -133.10
CA PHE A 469 72.55 -109.32 -133.66
C PHE A 469 72.02 -109.17 -135.09
N LYS A 470 71.27 -108.11 -135.40
CA LYS A 470 70.77 -107.83 -136.75
C LYS A 470 71.89 -107.52 -137.74
N GLU A 471 72.97 -106.86 -137.31
CA GLU A 471 74.17 -106.68 -138.14
C GLU A 471 74.91 -108.00 -138.35
N ARG A 472 75.05 -108.82 -137.30
CA ARG A 472 75.67 -110.15 -137.41
C ARG A 472 74.89 -111.09 -138.33
N VAL A 473 73.56 -111.02 -138.33
CA VAL A 473 72.71 -111.75 -139.27
C VAL A 473 72.97 -111.29 -140.71
N LYS A 474 72.99 -109.98 -141.00
CA LYS A 474 73.35 -109.45 -142.34
C LYS A 474 74.74 -109.90 -142.80
N GLU A 475 75.68 -110.01 -141.89
CA GLU A 475 77.05 -110.44 -142.18
C GLU A 475 77.11 -111.93 -142.54
N LEU A 476 76.36 -112.77 -141.82
CA LEU A 476 76.17 -114.19 -142.14
C LEU A 476 75.37 -114.39 -143.44
N GLU A 477 74.32 -113.60 -143.70
CA GLU A 477 73.56 -113.63 -144.95
C GLU A 477 74.46 -113.37 -146.16
N LYS A 478 75.33 -112.36 -146.11
CA LYS A 478 76.32 -112.09 -147.17
C LYS A 478 77.30 -113.24 -147.38
N GLU A 479 77.72 -113.90 -146.31
CA GLU A 479 78.62 -115.06 -146.39
C GLU A 479 77.92 -116.30 -146.97
N VAL A 480 76.63 -116.51 -146.66
CA VAL A 480 75.78 -117.52 -147.30
C VAL A 480 75.57 -117.23 -148.79
N GLU A 481 75.31 -115.97 -149.16
CA GLU A 481 75.21 -115.53 -150.56
C GLU A 481 76.51 -115.84 -151.33
N ARG A 482 77.66 -115.53 -150.73
CA ARG A 482 78.99 -115.84 -151.27
C ARG A 482 79.21 -117.35 -151.46
N GLN A 483 78.78 -118.17 -150.50
CA GLN A 483 78.86 -119.63 -150.60
C GLN A 483 77.92 -120.18 -151.68
N ASN A 484 76.69 -119.67 -151.78
CA ASN A 484 75.73 -120.04 -152.83
C ASN A 484 76.26 -119.71 -154.23
N MET A 485 76.95 -118.58 -154.40
CA MET A 485 77.58 -118.22 -155.69
C MET A 485 78.64 -119.25 -156.11
N VAL A 486 79.53 -119.66 -155.19
CA VAL A 486 80.53 -120.72 -155.44
C VAL A 486 79.88 -122.08 -155.74
N ILE A 487 78.79 -122.43 -155.03
CA ILE A 487 78.02 -123.65 -155.31
C ILE A 487 77.38 -123.58 -156.70
N SER A 488 76.88 -122.42 -157.11
CA SER A 488 76.27 -122.19 -158.41
C SER A 488 77.29 -122.34 -159.55
N GLU A 489 78.48 -121.74 -159.44
CA GLU A 489 79.55 -121.90 -160.44
C GLU A 489 79.97 -123.37 -160.59
N ASN A 490 80.13 -124.09 -159.48
CA ASN A 490 80.42 -125.53 -159.50
C ASN A 490 79.26 -126.36 -160.09
N ALA A 491 78.01 -125.93 -159.92
CA ALA A 491 76.85 -126.57 -160.53
C ALA A 491 76.77 -126.26 -162.04
N GLU A 492 77.14 -125.06 -162.47
CA GLU A 492 77.20 -124.66 -163.88
C GLU A 492 78.29 -125.43 -164.63
N GLY A 493 79.48 -125.59 -164.04
CA GLY A 493 80.55 -126.43 -164.60
C GLY A 493 80.11 -127.89 -164.76
N LYS A 494 79.34 -128.44 -163.80
CA LYS A 494 78.73 -129.77 -163.93
C LYS A 494 77.65 -129.82 -165.01
N ARG A 495 76.81 -128.78 -165.14
CA ARG A 495 75.80 -128.69 -166.22
C ARG A 495 76.45 -128.65 -167.60
N GLU A 496 77.55 -127.90 -167.77
CA GLU A 496 78.23 -127.80 -169.06
C GLU A 496 78.93 -129.12 -169.44
N ALA A 497 79.56 -129.81 -168.49
CA ALA A 497 80.10 -131.16 -168.72
C ALA A 497 79.01 -132.14 -169.22
N ILE A 498 77.78 -132.03 -168.72
CA ILE A 498 76.63 -132.83 -169.19
C ILE A 498 76.20 -132.43 -170.61
N ARG A 499 76.15 -131.13 -170.96
CA ARG A 499 75.81 -130.67 -172.33
C ARG A 499 76.77 -131.22 -173.38
N GLN A 500 78.07 -131.13 -173.10
CA GLN A 500 79.12 -131.67 -173.98
C GLN A 500 78.97 -133.19 -174.19
N LEU A 501 78.61 -133.93 -173.12
CA LEU A 501 78.35 -135.36 -173.21
C LEU A 501 77.12 -135.67 -174.08
N CYS A 502 76.01 -134.95 -173.90
CA CYS A 502 74.78 -135.16 -174.67
C CYS A 502 74.97 -134.90 -176.17
N MET A 503 75.68 -133.84 -176.56
CA MET A 503 75.98 -133.55 -177.97
C MET A 503 76.80 -134.67 -178.64
N SER A 504 77.76 -135.27 -177.92
CA SER A 504 78.51 -136.41 -178.44
C SER A 504 77.65 -137.67 -178.58
N VAL A 505 76.70 -137.92 -177.68
CA VAL A 505 75.76 -139.05 -177.77
C VAL A 505 74.81 -138.90 -178.96
N GLU A 506 74.30 -137.70 -179.23
CA GLU A 506 73.41 -137.46 -180.38
C GLU A 506 74.14 -137.63 -181.72
N TYR A 507 75.40 -137.19 -181.82
CA TYR A 507 76.23 -137.41 -183.01
C TYR A 507 76.40 -138.91 -183.35
N TYR A 508 76.67 -139.77 -182.35
CA TYR A 508 76.74 -141.22 -182.57
C TYR A 508 75.37 -141.84 -182.88
N ARG A 509 74.29 -141.29 -182.34
CA ARG A 509 72.92 -141.78 -182.56
C ARG A 509 72.45 -141.53 -184.00
N ASP A 510 72.70 -140.35 -184.55
CA ASP A 510 72.32 -140.03 -185.95
C ASP A 510 73.12 -140.84 -186.97
N GLY A 511 74.43 -141.05 -186.73
CA GLY A 511 75.23 -141.97 -187.55
C GLY A 511 74.69 -143.41 -187.56
N TYR A 512 74.14 -143.88 -186.43
CA TYR A 512 73.53 -145.21 -186.33
C TYR A 512 72.16 -145.29 -187.03
N CYS A 513 71.40 -144.19 -187.08
CA CYS A 513 70.14 -144.11 -187.82
C CYS A 513 70.36 -144.26 -189.34
N GLN A 514 71.35 -143.55 -189.90
CA GLN A 514 71.68 -143.61 -191.33
C GLN A 514 72.18 -145.01 -191.75
N LEU A 515 72.94 -145.70 -190.88
CA LEU A 515 73.34 -147.10 -191.11
C LEU A 515 72.15 -148.08 -191.09
N ARG A 516 71.05 -147.73 -190.43
CA ARG A 516 69.87 -148.60 -190.27
C ARG A 516 68.92 -148.56 -191.46
N GLU A 517 68.90 -147.47 -192.22
CA GLU A 517 68.12 -147.37 -193.46
C GLU A 517 68.72 -148.23 -194.59
N LEU A 518 70.04 -148.18 -194.78
CA LEU A 518 70.74 -148.97 -195.81
C LEU A 518 70.63 -150.50 -195.63
N ILE A 519 70.47 -150.99 -194.41
CA ILE A 519 70.42 -152.44 -194.13
C ILE A 519 69.02 -153.06 -194.36
N LYS A 520 67.97 -152.24 -194.52
CA LYS A 520 66.60 -152.75 -194.73
C LYS A 520 66.27 -153.17 -196.16
N GLU A 521 67.12 -152.91 -197.16
CA GLU A 521 66.86 -153.34 -198.55
C GLU A 521 67.18 -154.83 -198.84
N HIS A 522 67.88 -155.57 -197.96
CA HIS A 522 68.45 -156.87 -198.34
C HIS A 522 68.28 -158.04 -197.35
N LYS A 523 67.06 -158.24 -196.80
CA LYS A 523 66.58 -159.60 -196.47
C LYS A 523 65.06 -159.67 -196.32
N ARG A 524 64.44 -160.55 -197.14
CA ARG A 524 63.01 -160.89 -197.25
C ARG A 524 62.12 -159.81 -197.88
N HIS A 525 61.21 -160.09 -198.83
CA HIS A 525 60.86 -161.33 -199.54
C HIS A 525 60.88 -162.62 -198.71
N PHE A 526 60.05 -162.66 -197.67
CA PHE A 526 58.81 -163.43 -197.75
C PHE A 526 57.91 -163.10 -196.57
N VAL A 527 56.69 -162.59 -196.88
CA VAL A 527 55.39 -162.92 -196.25
C VAL A 527 55.18 -162.46 -194.77
N MET A 528 54.05 -161.85 -194.38
CA MET A 528 52.79 -161.50 -195.06
C MET A 528 52.03 -160.36 -194.34
N VAL A 529 51.10 -159.73 -195.07
CA VAL A 529 49.74 -159.23 -194.73
C VAL A 529 49.31 -159.04 -193.26
N ASN A 530 48.52 -157.96 -193.05
CA ASN A 530 47.80 -157.44 -191.86
C ASN A 530 48.60 -156.50 -190.94
#